data_AF-A0A660MBD8-F1
#
_entry.id   AF-A0A660MBD8-F1
#
_cell.length_a   1.000
_cell.length_b   1.000
_cell.length_c   1.000
_cell.angle_alpha   90.00
_cell.angle_beta   90.00
_cell.angle_gamma   90.00
#
_symmetry.space_group_name_H-M   'P 1'
#
loop_
_entity.id
_entity.type
_entity.pdbx_description
1 polymer ?
#
loop_
_entity_poly.entity_id
_entity_poly.type
_entity_poly.pdbx_seq_one_letter_code
_entity_poly.pdbx_strand_id
1 'polypeptide(L)'
;SDSPLWLEIRRPDGALVHSELLKADDSGAYRYSADIPANARLGNWQIRLSLGKDGARLVDETYRVDSIVPRQIESKLTIKTEGDNKASLDLKADWLYGAPAADLQNDGVWRITQGDLAKTYPAWTGWQIGRHDETVAAYDQQRIATANTDKDGKRHIELTLERPFDTRPQALWAMTTLTAPDGSPIAAENETLLPRSAPYIALKAGDNNAQIALINDKGEQQSNNLKWTLYRVERDWYWYYSDGDWRYEKNDSRQPEKTGSIATDGKTPATLELPLTNGLYVLEVQGDDPASAASIEIARGWYGDPSNNSPSTITLATDHPTYKHGDTLTLNLEAPFDGAASVKIASRDAIIASHDLTLKNGKAQLQIPWQDDWEQGVWLLANAWNDK
;
A
#
# COMPACT_ATOMS: atom_id res chain seq x y z
N SER A 1 -19.76 -9.19 -39.58
CA SER A 1 -18.68 -8.47 -40.28
C SER A 1 -17.44 -8.82 -39.51
N ASP A 2 -16.77 -9.87 -39.95
CA ASP A 2 -15.79 -10.55 -39.11
C ASP A 2 -14.43 -9.95 -39.43
N SER A 3 -14.05 -8.94 -38.66
CA SER A 3 -12.79 -8.22 -38.83
C SER A 3 -11.63 -9.13 -38.40
N PRO A 4 -10.78 -9.60 -39.33
CA PRO A 4 -9.75 -10.57 -38.99
C PRO A 4 -8.74 -10.00 -37.99
N LEU A 5 -8.22 -10.85 -37.11
CA LEU A 5 -7.19 -10.47 -36.13
C LEU A 5 -5.82 -10.92 -36.62
N TRP A 6 -4.80 -10.08 -36.44
CA TRP A 6 -3.41 -10.46 -36.69
C TRP A 6 -2.73 -10.80 -35.38
N LEU A 7 -2.29 -12.06 -35.26
CA LEU A 7 -1.51 -12.57 -34.15
C LEU A 7 -0.02 -12.41 -34.44
N GLU A 8 0.73 -11.94 -33.45
CA GLU A 8 2.20 -12.05 -33.40
C GLU A 8 2.62 -12.68 -32.07
N ILE A 9 3.57 -13.62 -32.12
CA ILE A 9 4.23 -14.20 -30.95
C ILE A 9 5.71 -13.91 -31.04
N ARG A 10 6.24 -13.21 -30.04
CA ARG A 10 7.65 -12.82 -29.95
C ARG A 10 8.33 -13.47 -28.76
N ARG A 11 9.58 -13.86 -28.96
CA ARG A 11 10.46 -14.41 -27.92
C ARG A 11 10.91 -13.34 -26.92
N PRO A 12 11.55 -13.77 -25.81
CA PRO A 12 12.13 -12.84 -24.83
C PRO A 12 13.20 -11.90 -25.38
N ASP A 13 13.84 -12.25 -26.50
CA ASP A 13 14.79 -11.40 -27.22
C ASP A 13 14.10 -10.42 -28.20
N GLY A 14 12.76 -10.39 -28.23
CA GLY A 14 11.95 -9.56 -29.12
C GLY A 14 11.78 -10.12 -30.54
N ALA A 15 12.45 -11.24 -30.87
CA ALA A 15 12.37 -11.85 -32.19
C ALA A 15 10.97 -12.43 -32.45
N LEU A 16 10.42 -12.15 -33.63
CA LEU A 16 9.16 -12.73 -34.08
C LEU A 16 9.35 -14.23 -34.35
N VAL A 17 8.53 -15.06 -33.71
CA VAL A 17 8.55 -16.52 -33.88
C VAL A 17 7.38 -16.99 -34.72
N HIS A 18 6.22 -16.36 -34.56
CA HIS A 18 5.02 -16.76 -35.26
C HIS A 18 4.15 -15.54 -35.55
N SER A 19 3.48 -15.56 -36.69
CA SER A 19 2.44 -14.59 -37.01
C SER A 19 1.38 -15.20 -37.93
N GLU A 20 0.11 -14.91 -37.68
CA GLU A 20 -1.01 -15.48 -38.42
C GLU A 20 -2.20 -14.50 -38.48
N LEU A 21 -2.93 -14.52 -39.60
CA LEU A 21 -4.22 -13.84 -39.71
C LEU A 21 -5.33 -14.79 -39.24
N LEU A 22 -5.80 -14.59 -38.01
CA LEU A 22 -6.88 -15.33 -37.40
C LEU A 22 -8.24 -14.87 -37.95
N LYS A 23 -9.09 -15.84 -38.26
CA LYS A 23 -10.50 -15.63 -38.61
C LYS A 23 -11.37 -16.08 -37.46
N ALA A 24 -12.51 -15.42 -37.29
CA ALA A 24 -13.51 -15.86 -36.34
C ALA A 24 -14.09 -17.22 -36.77
N ASP A 25 -14.37 -18.08 -35.79
CA ASP A 25 -15.21 -19.27 -35.98
C ASP A 25 -16.70 -18.88 -36.07
N ASP A 26 -17.58 -19.86 -36.31
CA ASP A 26 -19.02 -19.64 -36.44
C ASP A 26 -19.67 -19.00 -35.20
N SER A 27 -18.98 -19.00 -34.04
CA SER A 27 -19.43 -18.35 -32.81
C SER A 27 -18.92 -16.91 -32.66
N GLY A 28 -18.09 -16.42 -33.58
CA GLY A 28 -17.44 -15.12 -33.51
C GLY A 28 -16.13 -15.12 -32.72
N ALA A 29 -15.64 -16.28 -32.28
CA ALA A 29 -14.43 -16.38 -31.46
C ALA A 29 -13.17 -16.61 -32.31
N TYR A 30 -12.04 -16.04 -31.87
CA TYR A 30 -10.73 -16.28 -32.46
C TYR A 30 -9.96 -17.26 -31.60
N ARG A 31 -9.32 -18.27 -32.21
CA ARG A 31 -8.57 -19.30 -31.49
C ARG A 31 -7.21 -19.51 -32.15
N TYR A 32 -6.20 -19.67 -31.31
CA TYR A 32 -4.87 -20.10 -31.71
C TYR A 32 -4.34 -21.06 -30.64
N SER A 33 -3.68 -22.14 -31.07
CA SER A 33 -3.05 -23.11 -30.19
C SER A 33 -1.79 -23.64 -30.86
N ALA A 34 -0.71 -23.69 -30.10
CA ALA A 34 0.56 -24.27 -30.55
C ALA A 34 1.31 -24.86 -29.36
N ASP A 35 2.02 -25.96 -29.61
CA ASP A 35 2.93 -26.54 -28.63
C ASP A 35 4.17 -25.66 -28.47
N ILE A 36 4.61 -25.48 -27.23
CA ILE A 36 5.89 -24.85 -26.93
C ILE A 36 6.99 -25.91 -27.11
N PRO A 37 7.96 -25.71 -28.02
CA PRO A 37 9.05 -26.66 -28.20
C PRO A 37 9.84 -26.88 -26.91
N ALA A 38 10.31 -28.11 -26.65
CA ALA A 38 11.10 -28.43 -25.46
C ALA A 38 12.42 -27.65 -25.35
N ASN A 39 12.92 -27.10 -26.47
CA ASN A 39 14.11 -26.25 -26.53
C ASN A 39 13.77 -24.75 -26.67
N ALA A 40 12.53 -24.36 -26.40
CA ALA A 40 12.12 -22.96 -26.40
C ALA A 40 12.93 -22.13 -25.40
N ARG A 41 13.20 -20.86 -25.74
CA ARG A 41 13.88 -19.95 -24.83
C ARG A 41 12.99 -19.70 -23.59
N LEU A 42 13.58 -19.83 -22.40
CA LEU A 42 12.94 -19.41 -21.16
C LEU A 42 12.89 -17.87 -21.08
N GLY A 43 11.90 -17.33 -20.38
CA GLY A 43 11.71 -15.90 -20.16
C GLY A 43 10.33 -15.41 -20.58
N ASN A 44 10.21 -14.09 -20.69
CA ASN A 44 8.96 -13.40 -21.01
C ASN A 44 8.74 -13.36 -22.53
N TRP A 45 7.78 -14.13 -23.04
CA TRP A 45 7.31 -14.06 -24.41
C TRP A 45 6.21 -13.02 -24.53
N GLN A 46 6.04 -12.43 -25.71
CA GLN A 46 4.98 -11.44 -25.97
C GLN A 46 3.98 -12.01 -26.97
N ILE A 47 2.69 -11.91 -26.65
CA ILE A 47 1.58 -12.29 -27.53
C ILE A 47 0.82 -11.01 -27.85
N ARG A 48 0.72 -10.69 -29.15
CA ARG A 48 0.08 -9.47 -29.64
C ARG A 48 -1.05 -9.79 -30.60
N LEU A 49 -2.17 -9.10 -30.44
CA LEU A 49 -3.30 -9.14 -31.38
C LEU A 49 -3.59 -7.74 -31.89
N SER A 50 -3.79 -7.61 -33.19
CA SER A 50 -4.12 -6.34 -33.87
C SER A 50 -5.29 -6.51 -34.84
N LEU A 51 -6.00 -5.43 -35.17
CA LEU A 51 -7.08 -5.43 -36.16
C LEU A 51 -6.52 -5.55 -37.60
N GLY A 52 -6.19 -6.77 -38.02
CA GLY A 52 -5.41 -7.00 -39.23
C GLY A 52 -3.93 -6.67 -39.05
N LYS A 53 -3.12 -6.91 -40.09
CA LYS A 53 -1.65 -6.95 -40.01
C LYS A 53 -1.00 -5.63 -39.58
N ASP A 54 -1.60 -4.51 -39.98
CA ASP A 54 -1.10 -3.15 -39.72
C ASP A 54 -2.13 -2.30 -38.96
N GLY A 55 -3.10 -2.95 -38.32
CA GLY A 55 -4.16 -2.27 -37.58
C GLY A 55 -3.79 -1.91 -36.16
N ALA A 56 -4.73 -1.26 -35.48
CA ALA A 56 -4.59 -0.93 -34.07
C ALA A 56 -4.36 -2.19 -33.23
N ARG A 57 -3.39 -2.11 -32.30
CA ARG A 57 -3.12 -3.17 -31.34
C ARG A 57 -4.24 -3.24 -30.32
N LEU A 58 -4.81 -4.43 -30.17
CA LEU A 58 -5.86 -4.73 -29.20
C LEU A 58 -5.31 -5.37 -27.93
N VAL A 59 -4.26 -6.20 -28.07
CA VAL A 59 -3.66 -6.98 -26.98
C VAL A 59 -2.14 -6.94 -27.10
N ASP A 60 -1.45 -6.77 -25.97
CA ASP A 60 0.00 -6.89 -25.82
C ASP A 60 0.30 -7.53 -24.45
N GLU A 61 0.23 -8.86 -24.41
CA GLU A 61 0.32 -9.62 -23.17
C GLU A 61 1.67 -10.32 -23.05
N THR A 62 2.18 -10.39 -21.81
CA THR A 62 3.42 -11.09 -21.50
C THR A 62 3.13 -12.46 -20.92
N TYR A 63 3.72 -13.49 -21.51
CA TYR A 63 3.62 -14.87 -21.06
C TYR A 63 5.00 -15.42 -20.66
N ARG A 64 5.17 -15.81 -19.39
CA ARG A 64 6.43 -16.40 -18.91
C ARG A 64 6.48 -17.88 -19.30
N VAL A 65 7.50 -18.25 -20.08
CA VAL A 65 7.88 -19.64 -20.32
C VAL A 65 9.07 -19.96 -19.41
N ASP A 66 8.92 -20.96 -18.56
CA ASP A 66 9.98 -21.37 -17.62
C ASP A 66 10.11 -22.90 -17.56
N SER A 67 11.25 -23.38 -17.08
CA SER A 67 11.47 -24.80 -16.80
C SER A 67 11.18 -25.07 -15.33
N ILE A 68 10.01 -25.64 -15.05
CA ILE A 68 9.57 -25.91 -13.70
C ILE A 68 9.81 -27.39 -13.37
N VAL A 69 10.60 -27.66 -12.32
CA VAL A 69 10.63 -28.99 -11.70
C VAL A 69 9.39 -29.06 -10.80
N PRO A 70 8.47 -30.03 -11.01
CA PRO A 70 7.31 -30.17 -10.15
C PRO A 70 7.76 -30.36 -8.71
N ARG A 71 7.18 -29.58 -7.79
CA ARG A 71 7.44 -29.76 -6.36
C ARG A 71 7.10 -31.19 -5.98
N GLN A 72 7.98 -31.87 -5.26
CA GLN A 72 7.75 -33.26 -4.81
C GLN A 72 7.30 -33.33 -3.35
N ILE A 73 7.46 -32.24 -2.61
CA ILE A 73 7.14 -32.11 -1.19
C ILE A 73 6.25 -30.89 -1.01
N GLU A 74 5.18 -31.04 -0.24
CA GLU A 74 4.42 -29.94 0.33
C GLU A 74 5.00 -29.59 1.71
N SER A 75 5.20 -28.30 1.97
CA SER A 75 5.65 -27.79 3.27
C SER A 75 4.69 -26.73 3.77
N LYS A 76 4.26 -26.85 5.02
CA LYS A 76 3.32 -25.94 5.70
C LYS A 76 3.94 -25.45 6.99
N LEU A 77 3.93 -24.13 7.18
CA LEU A 77 4.37 -23.47 8.39
C LEU A 77 3.16 -22.89 9.12
N THR A 78 3.00 -23.20 10.39
CA THR A 78 1.99 -22.60 11.27
C THR A 78 2.69 -21.82 12.38
N ILE A 79 2.15 -20.65 12.70
CA ILE A 79 2.62 -19.84 13.82
C ILE A 79 1.58 -19.92 14.92
N LYS A 80 2.02 -20.19 16.15
CA LYS A 80 1.20 -20.10 17.36
C LYS A 80 1.80 -19.04 18.25
N THR A 81 0.97 -18.11 18.73
CA THR A 81 1.40 -17.04 19.62
C THR A 81 0.81 -17.28 21.00
N GLU A 82 1.61 -17.15 22.06
CA GLU A 82 1.20 -17.42 23.43
C GLU A 82 1.58 -16.25 24.34
N GLY A 83 0.57 -15.48 24.78
CA GLY A 83 0.80 -14.24 25.53
C GLY A 83 1.64 -13.23 24.75
N ASP A 84 2.19 -12.24 25.44
CA ASP A 84 2.74 -11.07 24.77
C ASP A 84 4.11 -11.32 24.09
N ASN A 85 4.92 -12.29 24.57
CA ASN A 85 6.34 -12.42 24.21
C ASN A 85 6.79 -13.85 23.82
N LYS A 86 5.87 -14.77 23.56
CA LYS A 86 6.22 -16.14 23.12
C LYS A 86 5.47 -16.53 21.87
N ALA A 87 6.14 -17.29 21.03
CA ALA A 87 5.53 -17.93 19.88
C ALA A 87 6.23 -19.26 19.59
N SER A 88 5.55 -20.13 18.86
CA SER A 88 6.15 -21.31 18.28
C SER A 88 5.85 -21.41 16.79
N LEU A 89 6.78 -22.01 16.06
CA LEU A 89 6.66 -22.34 14.65
C LEU A 89 6.54 -23.85 14.51
N ASP A 90 5.44 -24.31 13.92
CA ASP A 90 5.21 -25.71 13.59
C ASP A 90 5.34 -25.89 12.07
N LEU A 91 6.41 -26.58 11.66
CA LEU A 91 6.60 -27.02 10.29
C LEU A 91 6.04 -28.44 10.13
N LYS A 92 5.29 -28.66 9.06
CA LYS A 92 4.94 -29.99 8.56
C LYS A 92 5.33 -30.11 7.10
N ALA A 93 6.05 -31.19 6.77
CA ALA A 93 6.42 -31.52 5.42
C ALA A 93 6.00 -32.96 5.09
N ASP A 94 5.44 -33.13 3.89
CA ASP A 94 5.00 -34.40 3.34
C ASP A 94 5.36 -34.46 1.87
N TRP A 95 5.80 -35.62 1.41
CA TRP A 95 5.86 -35.90 -0.02
C TRP A 95 4.46 -35.83 -0.62
N LEU A 96 4.33 -35.39 -1.86
CA LEU A 96 3.01 -35.30 -2.53
C LEU A 96 2.32 -36.66 -2.72
N TYR A 97 3.06 -37.78 -2.59
CA TYR A 97 2.50 -39.13 -2.55
C TYR A 97 2.08 -39.60 -1.14
N GLY A 98 2.18 -38.72 -0.13
CA GLY A 98 1.63 -38.92 1.21
C GLY A 98 2.58 -39.44 2.28
N ALA A 99 3.84 -39.75 1.96
CA ALA A 99 4.81 -40.14 2.99
C ALA A 99 5.35 -38.90 3.73
N PRO A 100 5.68 -39.02 5.02
CA PRO A 100 6.36 -37.95 5.76
C PRO A 100 7.73 -37.62 5.13
N ALA A 101 8.02 -36.33 4.99
CA ALA A 101 9.32 -35.85 4.51
C ALA A 101 10.31 -35.79 5.69
N ALA A 102 10.70 -36.96 6.19
CA ALA A 102 11.55 -37.14 7.36
C ALA A 102 13.04 -36.92 7.07
N ASP A 103 13.78 -36.52 8.11
CA ASP A 103 15.24 -36.32 8.09
C ASP A 103 15.73 -35.34 7.00
N LEU A 104 14.92 -34.35 6.67
CA LEU A 104 15.28 -33.31 5.70
C LEU A 104 15.72 -32.05 6.41
N GLN A 105 16.83 -31.47 5.94
CA GLN A 105 17.41 -30.26 6.53
C GLN A 105 16.44 -29.08 6.39
N ASN A 106 16.23 -28.37 7.49
CA ASN A 106 15.42 -27.17 7.55
C ASN A 106 16.15 -26.05 8.30
N ASP A 107 16.03 -24.84 7.79
CA ASP A 107 16.45 -23.61 8.45
C ASP A 107 15.49 -22.49 8.06
N GLY A 108 15.75 -21.26 8.50
CA GLY A 108 14.86 -20.16 8.19
C GLY A 108 15.18 -18.90 8.95
N VAL A 109 14.23 -17.99 8.88
CA VAL A 109 14.32 -16.66 9.47
C VAL A 109 12.95 -16.22 9.98
N TRP A 110 12.95 -15.37 10.99
CA TRP A 110 11.74 -14.70 11.46
C TRP A 110 12.06 -13.26 11.84
N ARG A 111 11.02 -12.41 11.86
CA ARG A 111 11.09 -11.04 12.36
C ARG A 111 9.71 -10.60 12.80
N ILE A 112 9.68 -9.61 13.70
CA ILE A 112 8.45 -8.87 13.97
C ILE A 112 8.20 -7.94 12.77
N THR A 113 6.96 -7.72 12.41
CA THR A 113 6.56 -6.79 11.34
C THR A 113 5.44 -5.90 11.85
N GLN A 114 5.15 -4.83 11.12
CA GLN A 114 3.90 -4.11 11.32
C GLN A 114 2.74 -5.02 10.92
N GLY A 115 1.85 -5.27 11.88
CA GLY A 115 0.64 -6.05 11.68
C GLY A 115 -0.46 -5.22 11.03
N ASP A 116 -1.29 -5.90 10.25
CA ASP A 116 -2.52 -5.32 9.69
C ASP A 116 -3.74 -5.99 10.34
N LEU A 117 -4.32 -5.30 11.32
CA LEU A 117 -5.50 -5.79 12.04
C LEU A 117 -6.71 -5.93 11.10
N ALA A 118 -6.80 -5.11 10.04
CA ALA A 118 -7.96 -5.09 9.14
C ALA A 118 -8.03 -6.34 8.25
N LYS A 119 -6.90 -7.03 8.00
CA LYS A 119 -6.88 -8.33 7.30
C LYS A 119 -7.69 -9.39 8.04
N THR A 120 -7.63 -9.39 9.38
CA THR A 120 -8.34 -10.35 10.24
C THR A 120 -9.71 -9.82 10.65
N TYR A 121 -9.83 -8.50 10.85
CA TYR A 121 -11.03 -7.85 11.37
C TYR A 121 -11.47 -6.70 10.43
N PRO A 122 -12.23 -7.00 9.36
CA PRO A 122 -12.55 -6.04 8.30
C PRO A 122 -13.29 -4.78 8.74
N ALA A 123 -13.94 -4.79 9.92
CA ALA A 123 -14.60 -3.63 10.51
C ALA A 123 -13.65 -2.43 10.72
N TRP A 124 -12.35 -2.68 10.82
CA TRP A 124 -11.31 -1.68 11.03
C TRP A 124 -10.60 -1.25 9.73
N THR A 125 -11.12 -1.64 8.57
CA THR A 125 -10.59 -1.19 7.26
C THR A 125 -10.67 0.33 7.14
N GLY A 126 -9.54 0.97 6.80
CA GLY A 126 -9.45 2.42 6.63
C GLY A 126 -9.41 3.22 7.95
N TRP A 127 -9.20 2.54 9.08
CA TRP A 127 -8.93 3.20 10.37
C TRP A 127 -7.42 3.28 10.61
N GLN A 128 -6.98 4.39 11.19
CA GLN A 128 -5.63 4.55 11.72
C GLN A 128 -5.56 3.91 13.11
N ILE A 129 -4.81 2.82 13.25
CA ILE A 129 -4.63 2.11 14.52
C ILE A 129 -3.22 2.38 15.01
N GLY A 130 -3.09 2.88 16.24
CA GLY A 130 -1.81 3.35 16.75
C GLY A 130 -1.39 4.70 16.15
N ARG A 131 -0.21 5.18 16.51
CA ARG A 131 0.33 6.46 16.05
C ARG A 131 0.71 6.42 14.57
N HIS A 132 0.30 7.43 13.81
CA HIS A 132 0.63 7.56 12.38
C HIS A 132 2.12 7.84 12.13
N ASP A 133 2.77 8.51 13.08
CA ASP A 133 4.13 9.04 13.02
C ASP A 133 5.14 8.21 13.83
N GLU A 134 4.76 7.00 14.24
CA GLU A 134 5.66 6.14 15.00
C GLU A 134 6.75 5.59 14.09
N THR A 135 8.00 5.97 14.38
CA THR A 135 9.17 5.47 13.68
C THR A 135 9.18 3.96 13.77
N VAL A 136 9.20 3.28 12.62
CA VAL A 136 9.30 1.82 12.58
C VAL A 136 10.66 1.46 13.18
N ALA A 137 10.66 0.87 14.38
CA ALA A 137 11.87 0.24 14.89
C ALA A 137 12.31 -0.81 13.87
N ALA A 138 13.59 -0.80 13.49
CA ALA A 138 14.13 -1.82 12.60
C ALA A 138 13.88 -3.18 13.25
N TYR A 139 13.01 -3.98 12.65
CA TYR A 139 12.77 -5.33 13.12
C TYR A 139 13.88 -6.21 12.57
N ASP A 140 14.90 -6.45 13.40
CA ASP A 140 16.02 -7.29 13.02
C ASP A 140 15.55 -8.71 12.69
N GLN A 141 16.06 -9.21 11.57
CA GLN A 141 15.79 -10.56 11.14
C GLN A 141 16.62 -11.55 11.97
N GLN A 142 15.93 -12.44 12.67
CA GLN A 142 16.55 -13.48 13.47
C GLN A 142 16.61 -14.80 12.70
N ARG A 143 17.71 -15.54 12.90
CA ARG A 143 17.95 -16.82 12.22
C ARG A 143 17.36 -17.97 13.02
N ILE A 144 16.66 -18.87 12.33
CA ILE A 144 16.28 -20.19 12.83
C ILE A 144 17.48 -21.12 12.58
N ALA A 145 17.97 -21.78 13.63
CA ALA A 145 19.09 -22.71 13.52
C ALA A 145 18.80 -23.83 12.51
N THR A 146 19.82 -24.38 11.88
CA THR A 146 19.65 -25.54 10.99
C THR A 146 19.36 -26.79 11.83
N ALA A 147 18.30 -27.53 11.49
CA ALA A 147 18.00 -28.85 12.04
C ALA A 147 17.13 -29.65 11.07
N ASN A 148 17.03 -30.96 11.26
CA ASN A 148 16.24 -31.82 10.37
C ASN A 148 14.80 -31.98 10.86
N THR A 149 13.89 -32.31 9.94
CA THR A 149 12.55 -32.79 10.28
C THR A 149 12.61 -34.15 10.99
N ASP A 150 11.68 -34.39 11.91
CA ASP A 150 11.56 -35.67 12.61
C ASP A 150 11.03 -36.80 11.71
N LYS A 151 10.88 -38.00 12.26
CA LYS A 151 10.35 -39.18 11.57
C LYS A 151 8.96 -38.99 10.95
N ASP A 152 8.18 -38.03 11.46
CA ASP A 152 6.84 -37.71 10.99
C ASP A 152 6.87 -36.47 10.07
N GLY A 153 8.04 -36.03 9.61
CA GLY A 153 8.21 -34.87 8.73
C GLY A 153 7.86 -33.55 9.41
N LYS A 154 7.97 -33.48 10.74
CA LYS A 154 7.64 -32.28 11.53
C LYS A 154 8.87 -31.62 12.09
N ARG A 155 8.75 -30.33 12.38
CA ARG A 155 9.71 -29.60 13.20
C ARG A 155 8.98 -28.56 14.03
N HIS A 156 9.31 -28.52 15.32
CA HIS A 156 8.79 -27.54 16.26
C HIS A 156 9.93 -26.61 16.69
N ILE A 157 9.67 -25.30 16.70
CA ILE A 157 10.64 -24.27 17.05
C ILE A 157 9.98 -23.32 18.05
N GLU A 158 10.56 -23.21 19.24
CA GLU A 158 10.13 -22.27 20.27
C GLU A 158 10.87 -20.93 20.12
N LEU A 159 10.14 -19.83 20.24
CA LEU A 159 10.64 -18.48 20.10
C LEU A 159 10.33 -17.65 21.35
N THR A 160 11.34 -16.94 21.85
CA THR A 160 11.17 -15.85 22.80
C THR A 160 11.27 -14.55 22.02
N LEU A 161 10.26 -13.70 22.13
CA LEU A 161 10.14 -12.47 21.36
C LEU A 161 10.59 -11.27 22.18
N GLU A 162 11.56 -10.53 21.66
CA GLU A 162 11.92 -9.19 22.15
C GLU A 162 11.21 -8.17 21.26
N ARG A 163 10.09 -7.62 21.76
CA ARG A 163 9.24 -6.72 20.99
C ARG A 163 9.71 -5.28 21.16
N PRO A 164 10.01 -4.54 20.07
CA PRO A 164 10.15 -3.10 20.19
C PRO A 164 8.81 -2.49 20.59
N PHE A 165 8.86 -1.40 21.36
CA PHE A 165 7.67 -0.63 21.68
C PHE A 165 7.02 -0.11 20.39
N ASP A 166 5.71 -0.35 20.25
CA ASP A 166 4.91 0.18 19.16
C ASP A 166 3.45 0.26 19.62
N THR A 167 2.74 1.32 19.24
CA THR A 167 1.31 1.44 19.53
C THR A 167 0.44 0.79 18.47
N ARG A 168 1.00 0.50 17.29
CA ARG A 168 0.32 -0.16 16.17
C ARG A 168 0.31 -1.68 16.36
N PRO A 169 -0.55 -2.41 15.63
CA PRO A 169 -0.50 -3.87 15.61
C PRO A 169 0.86 -4.36 15.13
N GLN A 170 1.34 -5.42 15.77
CA GLN A 170 2.57 -6.11 15.36
C GLN A 170 2.19 -7.52 14.90
N ALA A 171 2.95 -8.07 13.97
CA ALA A 171 2.83 -9.45 13.54
C ALA A 171 4.18 -10.16 13.66
N LEU A 172 4.15 -11.48 13.75
CA LEU A 172 5.31 -12.34 13.59
C LEU A 172 5.27 -12.91 12.19
N TRP A 173 6.25 -12.53 11.38
CA TRP A 173 6.50 -13.15 10.08
C TRP A 173 7.63 -14.16 10.21
N ALA A 174 7.44 -15.34 9.64
CA ALA A 174 8.46 -16.39 9.60
C ALA A 174 8.48 -17.08 8.24
N MET A 175 9.68 -17.42 7.79
CA MET A 175 9.93 -18.22 6.60
C MET A 175 10.92 -19.31 6.92
N THR A 176 10.58 -20.54 6.58
CA THR A 176 11.48 -21.69 6.68
C THR A 176 11.75 -22.27 5.30
N THR A 177 12.95 -22.81 5.10
CA THR A 177 13.36 -23.47 3.87
C THR A 177 13.74 -24.91 4.19
N LEU A 178 13.05 -25.86 3.58
CA LEU A 178 13.37 -27.28 3.60
C LEU A 178 14.25 -27.61 2.39
N THR A 179 15.32 -28.37 2.56
CA THR A 179 16.17 -28.82 1.45
C THR A 179 15.77 -30.25 1.05
N ALA A 180 15.27 -30.43 -0.17
CA ALA A 180 14.93 -31.75 -0.71
C ALA A 180 16.18 -32.58 -1.02
N PRO A 181 16.06 -33.92 -1.20
CA PRO A 181 17.20 -34.79 -1.53
C PRO A 181 17.95 -34.42 -2.82
N ASP A 182 17.28 -33.78 -3.77
CA ASP A 182 17.88 -33.28 -5.02
C ASP A 182 18.58 -31.91 -4.85
N GLY A 183 18.59 -31.37 -3.63
CA GLY A 183 19.16 -30.07 -3.27
C GLY A 183 18.21 -28.89 -3.51
N SER A 184 16.98 -29.10 -3.99
CA SER A 184 16.04 -28.01 -4.23
C SER A 184 15.49 -27.42 -2.92
N PRO A 185 15.35 -26.08 -2.83
CA PRO A 185 14.76 -25.42 -1.66
C PRO A 185 13.23 -25.38 -1.77
N ILE A 186 12.55 -25.75 -0.69
CA ILE A 186 11.10 -25.66 -0.55
C ILE A 186 10.81 -24.71 0.60
N ALA A 187 10.42 -23.49 0.27
CA ALA A 187 10.08 -22.47 1.25
C ALA A 187 8.62 -22.61 1.72
N ALA A 188 8.40 -22.38 3.01
CA ALA A 188 7.09 -22.18 3.61
C ALA A 188 7.15 -20.91 4.47
N GLU A 189 6.22 -20.00 4.24
CA GLU A 189 6.10 -18.74 4.98
C GLU A 189 4.73 -18.61 5.62
N ASN A 190 4.68 -17.87 6.72
CA ASN A 190 3.44 -17.49 7.36
C ASN A 190 3.62 -16.19 8.15
N GLU A 191 2.51 -15.50 8.40
CA GLU A 191 2.45 -14.29 9.22
C GLU A 191 1.26 -14.41 10.17
N THR A 192 1.43 -14.01 11.43
CA THR A 192 0.34 -14.03 12.42
C THR A 192 0.44 -12.82 13.32
N LEU A 193 -0.70 -12.16 13.57
CA LEU A 193 -0.77 -11.03 14.49
C LEU A 193 -0.30 -11.47 15.89
N LEU A 194 0.53 -10.64 16.50
CA LEU A 194 0.97 -10.85 17.87
C LEU A 194 -0.13 -10.34 18.82
N PRO A 195 -0.59 -11.17 19.77
CA PRO A 195 -1.52 -10.72 20.79
C PRO A 195 -0.84 -9.67 21.65
N ARG A 196 -1.65 -8.83 22.28
CA ARG A 196 -1.17 -7.89 23.29
C ARG A 196 -2.24 -7.63 24.32
N SER A 197 -1.82 -7.43 25.56
CA SER A 197 -2.71 -7.12 26.68
C SER A 197 -3.30 -5.70 26.62
N ALA A 198 -2.50 -4.70 26.24
CA ALA A 198 -2.97 -3.31 26.14
C ALA A 198 -3.91 -3.13 24.93
N PRO A 199 -5.09 -2.51 25.08
CA PRO A 199 -5.99 -2.26 23.95
C PRO A 199 -5.38 -1.29 22.92
N TYR A 200 -5.80 -1.39 21.67
CA TYR A 200 -5.49 -0.44 20.61
C TYR A 200 -6.49 0.70 20.59
N ILE A 201 -6.03 1.88 20.16
CA ILE A 201 -6.92 2.98 19.79
C ILE A 201 -6.96 3.05 18.27
N ALA A 202 -8.18 3.06 17.72
CA ALA A 202 -8.45 3.22 16.30
C ALA A 202 -9.13 4.58 16.06
N LEU A 203 -8.61 5.33 15.09
CA LEU A 203 -9.07 6.67 14.72
C LEU A 203 -9.50 6.70 13.25
N LYS A 204 -10.57 7.44 12.97
CA LYS A 204 -11.00 7.71 11.60
C LYS A 204 -11.49 9.15 11.49
N ALA A 205 -10.87 9.93 10.61
CA ALA A 205 -11.28 11.29 10.36
C ALA A 205 -12.59 11.33 9.56
N GLY A 206 -13.56 12.14 9.99
CA GLY A 206 -14.70 12.59 9.20
C GLY A 206 -14.43 13.98 8.61
N ASP A 207 -15.47 14.76 8.31
CA ASP A 207 -15.32 16.12 7.75
C ASP A 207 -14.97 17.15 8.84
N ASN A 208 -15.78 17.28 9.90
CA ASN A 208 -15.51 18.19 11.03
C ASN A 208 -15.40 17.45 12.37
N ASN A 209 -15.19 16.14 12.31
CA ASN A 209 -15.09 15.28 13.48
C ASN A 209 -14.10 14.13 13.26
N ALA A 210 -13.86 13.37 14.32
CA ALA A 210 -13.18 12.09 14.25
C ALA A 210 -13.97 11.03 15.02
N GLN A 211 -14.01 9.82 14.49
CA GLN A 211 -14.48 8.65 15.20
C GLN A 211 -13.32 7.99 15.94
N ILE A 212 -13.58 7.56 17.18
CA ILE A 212 -12.58 7.02 18.11
C ILE A 212 -13.13 5.72 18.70
N ALA A 213 -12.36 4.65 18.61
CA ALA A 213 -12.67 3.39 19.26
C ALA A 213 -11.47 2.87 20.04
N LEU A 214 -11.73 2.30 21.21
CA LEU A 214 -10.79 1.47 21.95
C LEU A 214 -11.11 0.01 21.64
N ILE A 215 -10.13 -0.80 21.24
CA ILE A 215 -10.35 -2.17 20.78
C ILE A 215 -9.32 -3.10 21.38
N ASN A 216 -9.69 -4.35 21.68
CA ASN A 216 -8.71 -5.35 22.07
C ASN A 216 -7.98 -5.93 20.84
N ASP A 217 -7.08 -6.89 21.06
CA ASP A 217 -6.34 -7.60 20.01
C ASP A 217 -7.20 -8.48 19.09
N LYS A 218 -8.47 -8.68 19.46
CA LYS A 218 -9.50 -9.33 18.64
C LYS A 218 -10.40 -8.36 17.89
N GLY A 219 -10.09 -7.06 17.93
CA GLY A 219 -10.89 -6.02 17.30
C GLY A 219 -12.24 -5.77 17.97
N GLU A 220 -12.47 -6.28 19.19
CA GLU A 220 -13.69 -6.06 19.95
C GLU A 220 -13.59 -4.73 20.71
N GLN A 221 -14.63 -3.89 20.61
CA GLN A 221 -14.64 -2.58 21.25
C GLN A 221 -14.70 -2.68 22.77
N GLN A 222 -13.99 -1.76 23.43
CA GLN A 222 -13.85 -1.66 24.88
C GLN A 222 -14.33 -0.29 25.37
N SER A 223 -14.83 -0.23 26.60
CA SER A 223 -15.18 1.03 27.25
C SER A 223 -14.01 1.58 28.07
N ASN A 224 -13.69 2.85 27.87
CA ASN A 224 -12.78 3.61 28.73
C ASN A 224 -13.01 5.12 28.53
N ASN A 225 -12.37 5.96 29.34
CA ASN A 225 -12.29 7.39 29.13
C ASN A 225 -10.89 7.76 28.61
N LEU A 226 -10.82 8.16 27.35
CA LEU A 226 -9.58 8.49 26.66
C LEU A 226 -9.29 9.99 26.76
N LYS A 227 -8.02 10.35 26.87
CA LYS A 227 -7.56 11.75 26.76
C LYS A 227 -7.22 12.03 25.31
N TRP A 228 -7.47 13.26 24.86
CA TRP A 228 -7.11 13.67 23.51
C TRP A 228 -6.54 15.08 23.49
N THR A 229 -5.64 15.30 22.54
CA THR A 229 -5.11 16.61 22.18
C THR A 229 -5.19 16.78 20.67
N LEU A 230 -5.83 17.85 20.23
CA LEU A 230 -5.77 18.30 18.85
C LEU A 230 -4.64 19.32 18.74
N TYR A 231 -3.65 19.01 17.92
CA TYR A 231 -2.57 19.93 17.59
C TYR A 231 -2.82 20.54 16.22
N ARG A 232 -2.57 21.84 16.11
CA ARG A 232 -2.31 22.52 14.84
C ARG A 232 -0.87 22.23 14.44
N VAL A 233 -0.64 21.81 13.21
CA VAL A 233 0.70 21.52 12.69
C VAL A 233 1.15 22.63 11.76
N GLU A 234 2.29 23.22 12.06
CA GLU A 234 3.05 24.05 11.13
C GLU A 234 4.18 23.20 10.57
N ARG A 235 4.17 22.99 9.24
CA ARG A 235 5.16 22.19 8.53
C ARG A 235 6.01 23.12 7.70
N ASP A 236 7.26 23.23 8.08
CA ASP A 236 8.29 23.87 7.29
C ASP A 236 9.14 22.78 6.62
N TRP A 237 9.72 23.08 5.46
CA TRP A 237 10.76 22.24 4.87
C TRP A 237 11.84 23.11 4.27
N TYR A 238 13.06 22.59 4.22
CA TYR A 238 14.14 23.22 3.51
C TYR A 238 14.80 22.23 2.57
N TRP A 239 15.13 22.71 1.37
CA TRP A 239 15.82 21.94 0.35
C TRP A 239 17.33 22.07 0.53
N TYR A 240 18.05 20.97 0.34
CA TYR A 240 19.50 20.93 0.30
C TYR A 240 19.97 20.02 -0.82
N TYR A 241 21.09 20.38 -1.45
CA TYR A 241 21.66 19.59 -2.53
C TYR A 241 22.76 18.68 -1.97
N SER A 242 22.65 17.37 -2.18
CA SER A 242 23.61 16.37 -1.69
C SER A 242 23.71 15.19 -2.65
N ASP A 243 24.92 14.70 -2.89
CA ASP A 243 25.22 13.52 -3.72
C ASP A 243 24.63 13.57 -5.15
N GLY A 244 24.54 14.76 -5.73
CA GLY A 244 24.05 14.94 -7.10
C GLY A 244 22.53 15.14 -7.22
N ASP A 245 21.78 15.00 -6.12
CA ASP A 245 20.33 15.12 -6.10
C ASP A 245 19.86 16.18 -5.08
N TRP A 246 18.70 16.77 -5.33
CA TRP A 246 18.00 17.60 -4.36
C TRP A 246 17.33 16.71 -3.32
N ARG A 247 17.58 17.00 -2.06
CA ARG A 247 16.89 16.41 -0.90
C ARG A 247 16.17 17.52 -0.14
N TYR A 248 15.20 17.15 0.67
CA TYR A 248 14.56 18.08 1.60
C TYR A 248 14.57 17.49 3.00
N GLU A 249 14.55 18.35 4.00
CA GLU A 249 14.23 17.98 5.37
C GLU A 249 12.94 18.69 5.79
N LYS A 250 12.04 17.93 6.39
CA LYS A 250 10.72 18.38 6.84
C LYS A 250 10.76 18.56 8.35
N ASN A 251 10.30 19.71 8.81
CA ASN A 251 10.23 20.06 10.21
C ASN A 251 8.77 20.38 10.58
N ASP A 252 8.15 19.49 11.35
CA ASP A 252 6.79 19.66 11.83
C ASP A 252 6.84 20.21 13.26
N SER A 253 6.22 21.36 13.49
CA SER A 253 5.95 21.89 14.83
C SER A 253 4.48 21.67 15.18
N ARG A 254 4.21 21.25 16.43
CA ARG A 254 2.85 20.97 16.93
C ARG A 254 2.49 21.98 18.02
N GLN A 255 1.45 22.78 17.77
CA GLN A 255 0.88 23.70 18.75
C GLN A 255 -0.44 23.12 19.27
N PRO A 256 -0.59 22.85 20.58
CA PRO A 256 -1.85 22.38 21.14
C PRO A 256 -2.97 23.40 20.90
N GLU A 257 -4.00 23.01 20.16
CA GLU A 257 -5.16 23.87 19.88
C GLU A 257 -6.30 23.58 20.85
N LYS A 258 -6.53 22.30 21.16
CA LYS A 258 -7.58 21.89 22.10
C LYS A 258 -7.24 20.57 22.77
N THR A 259 -7.69 20.40 24.00
CA THR A 259 -7.54 19.15 24.76
C THR A 259 -8.87 18.77 25.41
N GLY A 260 -9.02 17.50 25.76
CA GLY A 260 -10.18 17.03 26.50
C GLY A 260 -10.14 15.53 26.80
N SER A 261 -11.29 15.00 27.14
CA SER A 261 -11.52 13.56 27.27
C SER A 261 -12.76 13.12 26.49
N ILE A 262 -12.81 11.85 26.12
CA ILE A 262 -13.95 11.22 25.46
C ILE A 262 -14.15 9.81 25.97
N ALA A 263 -15.39 9.44 26.26
CA ALA A 263 -15.74 8.10 26.70
C ALA A 263 -16.09 7.21 25.50
N THR A 264 -15.53 6.00 25.46
CA THR A 264 -15.98 4.91 24.58
C THR A 264 -16.92 4.00 25.37
N ASP A 265 -17.98 3.51 24.72
CA ASP A 265 -19.01 2.67 25.36
C ASP A 265 -18.77 1.17 25.18
N GLY A 266 -17.76 0.79 24.40
CA GLY A 266 -17.44 -0.60 24.04
C GLY A 266 -18.40 -1.23 23.02
N LYS A 267 -19.23 -0.43 22.34
CA LYS A 267 -20.24 -0.90 21.38
C LYS A 267 -20.16 -0.15 20.06
N THR A 268 -20.02 1.17 20.11
CA THR A 268 -19.94 2.04 18.94
C THR A 268 -18.77 3.02 19.06
N PRO A 269 -18.11 3.38 17.94
CA PRO A 269 -17.08 4.40 17.98
C PRO A 269 -17.65 5.74 18.47
N ALA A 270 -16.95 6.36 19.42
CA ALA A 270 -17.31 7.67 19.92
C ALA A 270 -17.00 8.73 18.86
N THR A 271 -17.88 9.71 18.69
CA THR A 271 -17.66 10.83 17.75
C THR A 271 -17.19 12.05 18.51
N LEU A 272 -16.04 12.60 18.11
CA LEU A 272 -15.44 13.81 18.65
C LEU A 272 -15.56 14.94 17.63
N GLU A 273 -16.33 15.98 17.96
CA GLU A 273 -16.39 17.20 17.16
C GLU A 273 -15.09 18.01 17.32
N LEU A 274 -14.50 18.40 16.19
CA LEU A 274 -13.21 19.07 16.13
C LEU A 274 -13.39 20.47 15.53
N PRO A 275 -12.78 21.53 16.10
CA PRO A 275 -12.86 22.89 15.57
C PRO A 275 -11.95 23.06 14.35
N LEU A 276 -12.08 22.20 13.34
CA LEU A 276 -11.19 22.20 12.19
C LEU A 276 -11.46 23.42 11.31
N THR A 277 -10.39 24.11 10.95
CA THR A 277 -10.37 25.12 9.91
C THR A 277 -9.38 24.69 8.82
N ASN A 278 -9.11 25.51 7.80
CA ASN A 278 -8.08 25.18 6.82
C ASN A 278 -6.70 25.08 7.48
N GLY A 279 -5.98 23.97 7.29
CA GLY A 279 -4.63 23.71 7.75
C GLY A 279 -4.39 22.22 8.03
N LEU A 280 -3.21 21.92 8.58
CA LEU A 280 -2.88 20.57 9.05
C LEU A 280 -3.08 20.46 10.55
N TYR A 281 -3.64 19.31 10.94
CA TYR A 281 -3.86 18.94 12.32
C TYR A 281 -3.34 17.55 12.59
N VAL A 282 -2.95 17.29 13.83
CA VAL A 282 -2.77 15.93 14.36
C VAL A 282 -3.67 15.78 15.57
N LEU A 283 -4.58 14.81 15.51
CA LEU A 283 -5.34 14.37 16.66
C LEU A 283 -4.58 13.24 17.34
N GLU A 284 -4.12 13.46 18.56
CA GLU A 284 -3.55 12.43 19.42
C GLU A 284 -4.57 12.00 20.47
N VAL A 285 -4.69 10.69 20.67
CA VAL A 285 -5.57 10.08 21.66
C VAL A 285 -4.77 9.08 22.49
N GLN A 286 -4.94 9.11 23.80
CA GLN A 286 -4.21 8.29 24.75
C GLN A 286 -5.15 7.71 25.81
N GLY A 287 -5.00 6.41 26.07
CA GLY A 287 -5.63 5.70 27.18
C GLY A 287 -4.74 5.69 28.43
N ASP A 288 -5.03 4.80 29.36
CA ASP A 288 -4.28 4.69 30.61
C ASP A 288 -2.90 4.03 30.43
N ASP A 289 -2.79 3.13 29.45
CA ASP A 289 -1.55 2.45 29.09
C ASP A 289 -0.79 3.25 28.01
N PRO A 290 0.53 3.47 28.13
CA PRO A 290 1.33 4.16 27.11
C PRO A 290 1.27 3.53 25.70
N ALA A 291 1.04 2.20 25.60
CA ALA A 291 0.85 1.47 24.34
C ALA A 291 -0.57 1.62 23.78
N SER A 292 -1.52 2.07 24.60
CA SER A 292 -2.86 2.50 24.18
C SER A 292 -2.81 3.97 23.77
N ALA A 293 -2.12 4.26 22.67
CA ALA A 293 -2.08 5.60 22.09
C ALA A 293 -2.25 5.51 20.57
N ALA A 294 -2.88 6.52 19.98
CA ALA A 294 -2.99 6.65 18.54
C ALA A 294 -2.94 8.11 18.13
N SER A 295 -2.54 8.34 16.89
CA SER A 295 -2.52 9.67 16.30
C SER A 295 -2.93 9.57 14.84
N ILE A 296 -3.70 10.54 14.36
CA ILE A 296 -4.08 10.65 12.94
C ILE A 296 -3.83 12.07 12.46
N GLU A 297 -3.22 12.20 11.29
CA GLU A 297 -3.07 13.47 10.59
C GLU A 297 -4.38 13.81 9.85
N ILE A 298 -4.84 15.05 10.01
CA ILE A 298 -6.09 15.55 9.45
C ILE A 298 -5.78 16.85 8.70
N ALA A 299 -5.79 16.78 7.37
CA ALA A 299 -5.64 17.95 6.52
C ALA A 299 -7.02 18.55 6.15
N ARG A 300 -7.13 19.87 6.21
CA ARG A 300 -8.32 20.63 5.77
C ARG A 300 -7.91 21.79 4.87
N GLY A 301 -8.62 21.94 3.76
CA GLY A 301 -8.23 22.92 2.76
C GLY A 301 -6.84 22.63 2.17
N TRP A 302 -6.13 23.69 1.80
CA TRP A 302 -4.90 23.62 1.03
C TRP A 302 -3.71 23.14 1.88
N TYR A 303 -3.20 21.95 1.57
CA TYR A 303 -2.01 21.38 2.20
C TYR A 303 -1.23 20.54 1.19
N GLY A 304 0.06 20.83 1.03
CA GLY A 304 0.95 20.13 0.12
C GLY A 304 2.01 19.36 0.89
N ASP A 305 2.35 18.17 0.39
CA ASP A 305 3.58 17.49 0.80
C ASP A 305 4.70 17.81 -0.20
N PRO A 306 5.94 18.02 0.27
CA PRO A 306 7.09 18.07 -0.63
C PRO A 306 7.18 16.74 -1.39
N SER A 307 7.04 16.81 -2.72
CA SER A 307 7.42 15.71 -3.60
C SER A 307 8.92 15.81 -3.92
N ASN A 308 9.54 14.72 -4.38
CA ASN A 308 10.98 14.58 -4.62
C ASN A 308 11.60 15.50 -5.70
N ASN A 309 10.93 16.60 -6.08
CA ASN A 309 11.34 17.51 -7.13
C ASN A 309 11.71 18.89 -6.57
N SER A 310 12.86 19.38 -7.05
CA SER A 310 13.44 20.73 -7.06
C SER A 310 12.72 21.87 -6.32
N PRO A 311 13.45 22.86 -5.73
CA PRO A 311 12.90 24.08 -5.13
C PRO A 311 12.03 24.97 -6.04
N SER A 312 11.80 24.58 -7.29
CA SER A 312 10.87 25.21 -8.25
C SER A 312 9.56 24.42 -8.39
N THR A 313 9.04 23.84 -7.31
CA THR A 313 7.79 23.08 -7.33
C THR A 313 6.56 23.96 -7.14
N ILE A 314 5.47 23.55 -7.79
CA ILE A 314 4.15 24.16 -7.67
C ILE A 314 3.27 23.15 -6.97
N THR A 315 2.66 23.56 -5.87
CA THR A 315 1.70 22.74 -5.12
C THR A 315 0.31 22.99 -5.67
N LEU A 316 -0.39 21.92 -6.06
CA LEU A 316 -1.83 21.96 -6.35
C LEU A 316 -2.58 21.31 -5.20
N ALA A 317 -3.63 21.95 -4.71
CA ALA A 317 -4.59 21.28 -3.82
C ALA A 317 -6.03 21.71 -4.10
N THR A 318 -6.94 20.81 -3.76
CA THR A 318 -8.39 20.98 -3.92
C THR A 318 -9.04 21.18 -2.54
N ASP A 319 -10.20 21.83 -2.48
CA ASP A 319 -10.91 22.10 -1.21
C ASP A 319 -11.57 20.87 -0.58
N HIS A 320 -11.83 19.82 -1.38
CA HIS A 320 -12.40 18.55 -0.95
C HIS A 320 -11.63 17.36 -1.55
N PRO A 321 -11.66 16.19 -0.87
CA PRO A 321 -11.00 14.98 -1.39
C PRO A 321 -11.78 14.33 -2.54
N THR A 322 -13.09 14.53 -2.62
CA THR A 322 -13.96 13.99 -3.67
C THR A 322 -15.08 14.98 -4.00
N TYR A 323 -15.49 15.02 -5.26
CA TYR A 323 -16.55 15.88 -5.77
C TYR A 323 -17.66 15.04 -6.42
N LYS A 324 -18.88 15.55 -6.41
CA LYS A 324 -20.08 14.96 -6.99
C LYS A 324 -20.59 15.84 -8.14
N HIS A 325 -21.51 15.26 -8.92
CA HIS A 325 -22.21 15.98 -9.98
C HIS A 325 -22.86 17.25 -9.46
N GLY A 326 -22.57 18.38 -10.11
CA GLY A 326 -23.04 19.72 -9.73
C GLY A 326 -22.14 20.47 -8.75
N ASP A 327 -21.10 19.84 -8.19
CA ASP A 327 -20.15 20.55 -7.34
C ASP A 327 -19.28 21.53 -8.14
N THR A 328 -18.72 22.53 -7.47
CA THR A 328 -17.68 23.40 -8.03
C THR A 328 -16.37 23.14 -7.30
N LEU A 329 -15.38 22.65 -8.03
CA LEU A 329 -14.03 22.44 -7.54
C LEU A 329 -13.35 23.79 -7.31
N THR A 330 -12.75 23.98 -6.13
CA THR A 330 -11.81 25.09 -5.90
C THR A 330 -10.37 24.59 -5.93
N LEU A 331 -9.67 24.87 -7.02
CA LEU A 331 -8.25 24.54 -7.19
C LEU A 331 -7.37 25.69 -6.68
N ASN A 332 -6.44 25.38 -5.79
CA ASN A 332 -5.47 26.33 -5.24
C ASN A 332 -4.06 25.97 -5.73
N LEU A 333 -3.34 26.97 -6.21
CA LEU A 333 -1.96 26.86 -6.69
C LEU A 333 -1.05 27.68 -5.79
N GLU A 334 0.06 27.10 -5.36
CA GLU A 334 1.15 27.85 -4.72
C GLU A 334 2.49 27.53 -5.37
N ALA A 335 3.31 28.56 -5.56
CA ALA A 335 4.71 28.47 -5.94
C ALA A 335 5.55 29.41 -5.03
N PRO A 336 6.88 29.19 -4.90
CA PRO A 336 7.75 30.06 -4.11
C PRO A 336 8.04 31.43 -4.77
N PHE A 337 7.32 31.77 -5.85
CA PHE A 337 7.51 32.98 -6.64
C PHE A 337 6.20 33.49 -7.23
N ASP A 338 6.17 34.77 -7.55
CA ASP A 338 5.13 35.38 -8.39
C ASP A 338 5.41 35.12 -9.87
N GLY A 339 4.36 35.11 -10.69
CA GLY A 339 4.49 34.97 -12.13
C GLY A 339 3.28 34.37 -12.82
N ALA A 340 3.43 34.07 -14.11
CA ALA A 340 2.38 33.43 -14.90
C ALA A 340 2.25 31.95 -14.50
N ALA A 341 1.03 31.42 -14.55
CA ALA A 341 0.75 30.01 -14.37
C ALA A 341 -0.32 29.53 -15.36
N SER A 342 -0.37 28.24 -15.61
CA SER A 342 -1.42 27.60 -16.42
C SER A 342 -1.91 26.33 -15.73
N VAL A 343 -3.21 26.09 -15.71
CA VAL A 343 -3.83 24.82 -15.32
C VAL A 343 -4.47 24.20 -16.55
N LYS A 344 -4.13 22.95 -16.83
CA LYS A 344 -4.78 22.14 -17.87
C LYS A 344 -5.62 21.06 -17.22
N ILE A 345 -6.82 20.87 -17.75
CA ILE A 345 -7.72 19.77 -17.40
C ILE A 345 -7.59 18.73 -18.51
N ALA A 346 -7.21 17.52 -18.15
CA ALA A 346 -6.99 16.43 -19.10
C ALA A 346 -7.96 15.27 -18.84
N SER A 347 -8.45 14.67 -19.92
CA SER A 347 -9.04 13.33 -19.92
C SER A 347 -7.96 12.31 -20.26
N ARG A 348 -8.35 11.04 -20.39
CA ARG A 348 -7.44 9.96 -20.83
C ARG A 348 -6.78 10.27 -22.17
N ASP A 349 -7.49 10.92 -23.09
CA ASP A 349 -7.09 11.03 -24.50
C ASP A 349 -6.83 12.48 -24.96
N ALA A 350 -7.17 13.50 -24.17
CA ALA A 350 -7.07 14.90 -24.61
C ALA A 350 -6.92 15.91 -23.46
N ILE A 351 -6.43 17.12 -23.79
CA ILE A 351 -6.61 18.31 -22.95
C ILE A 351 -7.99 18.89 -23.24
N ILE A 352 -8.85 18.90 -22.22
CA ILE A 352 -10.23 19.36 -22.28
C ILE A 352 -10.32 20.88 -22.17
N ALA A 353 -9.52 21.46 -21.26
CA ALA A 353 -9.50 22.89 -21.01
C ALA A 353 -8.11 23.36 -20.56
N SER A 354 -7.84 24.64 -20.77
CA SER A 354 -6.63 25.32 -20.31
C SER A 354 -7.03 26.67 -19.72
N HIS A 355 -6.52 26.97 -18.53
CA HIS A 355 -6.77 28.20 -17.81
C HIS A 355 -5.45 28.86 -17.46
N ASP A 356 -5.25 30.09 -17.92
CA ASP A 356 -4.10 30.89 -17.54
C ASP A 356 -4.42 31.68 -16.27
N LEU A 357 -3.44 31.76 -15.38
CA LEU A 357 -3.51 32.35 -14.05
C LEU A 357 -2.29 33.23 -13.81
N THR A 358 -2.39 34.12 -12.84
CA THR A 358 -1.24 34.89 -12.35
C THR A 358 -1.11 34.66 -10.85
N LEU A 359 0.05 34.17 -10.44
CA LEU A 359 0.42 33.99 -9.05
C LEU A 359 0.76 35.37 -8.44
N LYS A 360 0.13 35.69 -7.32
CA LYS A 360 0.42 36.86 -6.50
C LYS A 360 0.74 36.44 -5.07
N ASN A 361 1.84 36.93 -4.53
CA ASN A 361 2.46 36.39 -3.31
C ASN A 361 2.60 34.85 -3.37
N GLY A 362 2.98 34.32 -4.54
CA GLY A 362 3.11 32.90 -4.80
C GLY A 362 1.80 32.14 -4.98
N LYS A 363 0.63 32.78 -4.94
CA LYS A 363 -0.68 32.08 -4.87
C LYS A 363 -1.63 32.45 -5.99
N ALA A 364 -2.42 31.48 -6.44
CA ALA A 364 -3.58 31.68 -7.31
C ALA A 364 -4.70 30.67 -6.99
N GLN A 365 -5.92 31.01 -7.37
CA GLN A 365 -7.09 30.17 -7.19
C GLN A 365 -7.90 30.12 -8.49
N LEU A 366 -8.45 28.95 -8.79
CA LEU A 366 -9.30 28.69 -9.95
C LEU A 366 -10.54 27.90 -9.50
N GLN A 367 -11.72 28.40 -9.82
CA GLN A 367 -12.97 27.65 -9.65
C GLN A 367 -13.30 26.91 -10.93
N ILE A 368 -13.60 25.62 -10.83
CA ILE A 368 -13.92 24.78 -11.97
C ILE A 368 -15.25 24.05 -11.69
N PRO A 369 -16.34 24.45 -12.36
CA PRO A 369 -17.63 23.76 -12.21
C PRO A 369 -17.55 22.36 -12.82
N TRP A 370 -18.09 21.36 -12.13
CA TRP A 370 -18.20 19.99 -12.61
C TRP A 370 -18.89 19.95 -13.99
N GLN A 371 -18.36 19.13 -14.91
CA GLN A 371 -18.95 18.91 -16.23
C GLN A 371 -19.44 17.45 -16.37
N ASP A 372 -20.50 17.25 -17.18
CA ASP A 372 -21.16 15.94 -17.34
C ASP A 372 -20.23 14.87 -17.93
N ASP A 373 -19.20 15.24 -18.67
CA ASP A 373 -18.27 14.33 -19.34
C ASP A 373 -17.09 13.85 -18.47
N TRP A 374 -17.06 14.22 -17.18
CA TRP A 374 -15.99 13.88 -16.24
C TRP A 374 -16.20 12.57 -15.48
N GLU A 375 -17.22 11.78 -15.82
CA GLU A 375 -17.57 10.54 -15.10
C GLU A 375 -16.42 9.50 -15.03
N GLN A 376 -15.45 9.55 -15.95
CA GLN A 376 -14.27 8.67 -15.93
C GLN A 376 -13.07 9.24 -15.16
N GLY A 377 -13.24 10.39 -14.50
CA GLY A 377 -12.19 11.14 -13.83
C GLY A 377 -11.39 12.02 -14.80
N VAL A 378 -10.78 13.06 -14.24
CA VAL A 378 -9.93 14.02 -14.96
C VAL A 378 -8.63 14.23 -14.20
N TRP A 379 -7.59 14.66 -14.92
CA TRP A 379 -6.30 15.05 -14.35
C TRP A 379 -6.12 16.56 -14.44
N LEU A 380 -5.52 17.13 -13.40
CA LEU A 380 -5.13 18.54 -13.36
C LEU A 380 -3.61 18.63 -13.48
N LEU A 381 -3.15 19.44 -14.42
CA LEU A 381 -1.74 19.66 -14.71
C LEU A 381 -1.46 21.15 -14.59
N ALA A 382 -0.63 21.58 -13.63
CA ALA A 382 -0.24 22.98 -13.54
C ALA A 382 1.23 23.21 -13.88
N ASN A 383 1.48 24.37 -14.48
CA ASN A 383 2.80 24.92 -14.71
C ASN A 383 2.81 26.38 -14.23
N ALA A 384 3.96 26.88 -13.83
CA ALA A 384 4.17 28.25 -13.43
C ALA A 384 5.60 28.66 -13.78
N TRP A 385 5.75 29.92 -14.12
CA TRP A 385 6.98 30.52 -14.59
C TRP A 385 7.23 31.80 -13.83
N ASN A 386 8.48 32.06 -13.48
CA ASN A 386 8.93 33.38 -13.05
C ASN A 386 9.65 34.06 -14.21
N ASP A 387 9.61 35.39 -14.26
CA ASP A 387 10.29 36.17 -15.30
C ASP A 387 11.80 36.34 -15.04
N LYS A 388 12.43 35.44 -14.26
CA LYS A 388 13.83 35.57 -13.81
C LYS A 388 14.78 34.60 -14.49
#